data_AF-A0AAU9TL99-F1
#
_entry.id   AF-A0AAU9TL99-F1
#
_cell.length_a   1.000
_cell.length_b   1.000
_cell.length_c   1.000
_cell.angle_alpha   90.00
_cell.angle_beta   90.00
_cell.angle_gamma   90.00
#
_symmetry.space_group_name_H-M   'P 1'
#
loop_
_entity.id
_entity.type
_entity.pdbx_description
1 polymer ?
#
loop_
_entity_poly.entity_id
_entity_poly.type
_entity_poly.pdbx_seq_one_letter_code
_entity_poly.pdbx_strand_id
1 'polypeptide(L)'
;MSAFVTNLDLYCALKSGGAGFKNTINLYNILVERIGIELSSEDISIIKSFCHNFTSNISKRWSASSRTQKTFLNQNSHWLESEIVWPKCKNIDLKNVFNVNTDEDVSTIGTEEVDVYQSSSSMHKKLFKELSDRQKKRRSLTLLDHSEEELVHALCAKLKLSNKTKLATIIKELFQNEEKCEIVDKLLFTHNTEKLCLPDDKTLALYTSCNLSKWQYRNLRFILASENIFVLPSYQKLLETKKTCYPSEGDITVTESGVKIRLQSLLDLTINRILKEENASINEEICNLVPTIVENLEIHHDLYMTMIDGKISTVVSNTSSAAVCNICGTPPSKMNDLDFVSKQPIRNDMYKYGLSSLHMWIRCMECILHISYNLDFKKWAARSDDKLLKDSKKKMTQNEFRERTGLLIDIVKQGFGTTNDGNTARRFFTNFELSAEITGIHPDLIKRFAVILQTISSGQLINTSLFREYCRETAILYINLYTWYYMPSSVHKLLLHGADICESFSFIPIGMLSEEASEARNKDFRNVRLAHTRKIGRVQTNLDIIHNFLISSDPFITHIKPKFVRSQKKLFPEASALILNNELLSEETEISQENVDPNIM
;
A
#
# COMPACT_ATOMS: atom_id res chain seq x y z
N MET A 1 27.90 45.74 -48.58
CA MET A 1 27.15 44.93 -47.60
C MET A 1 26.23 43.99 -48.38
N SER A 2 26.02 42.74 -47.97
CA SER A 2 25.21 41.80 -48.76
C SER A 2 23.76 42.30 -48.90
N ALA A 3 23.19 42.21 -50.10
CA ALA A 3 21.76 42.43 -50.32
C ALA A 3 20.91 41.42 -49.53
N PHE A 4 19.65 41.75 -49.22
CA PHE A 4 18.69 40.79 -48.67
C PHE A 4 17.72 40.37 -49.78
N VAL A 5 18.22 39.55 -50.72
CA VAL A 5 17.46 39.12 -51.90
C VAL A 5 16.63 37.88 -51.59
N THR A 6 17.22 36.92 -50.88
CA THR A 6 16.67 35.57 -50.66
C THR A 6 16.38 35.30 -49.18
N ASN A 7 15.47 34.36 -48.90
CA ASN A 7 15.16 33.95 -47.53
C ASN A 7 16.39 33.38 -46.78
N LEU A 8 17.41 32.89 -47.51
CA LEU A 8 18.70 32.47 -46.97
C LEU A 8 19.46 33.63 -46.31
N ASP A 9 19.41 34.83 -46.90
CA ASP A 9 20.15 36.00 -46.40
C ASP A 9 19.62 36.47 -45.04
N LEU A 10 18.28 36.53 -44.89
CA LEU A 10 17.63 36.81 -43.61
C LEU A 10 17.82 35.67 -42.59
N TYR A 11 17.89 34.41 -43.01
CA TYR A 11 18.26 33.30 -42.14
C TYR A 11 19.70 33.43 -41.63
N CYS A 12 20.65 33.83 -42.49
CA CYS A 12 22.03 34.08 -42.12
C CYS A 12 22.17 35.25 -41.14
N ALA A 13 21.47 36.37 -41.36
CA ALA A 13 21.44 37.51 -40.44
C ALA A 13 20.80 37.19 -39.08
N LEU A 14 19.73 36.38 -39.06
CA LEU A 14 19.15 35.86 -37.82
C LEU A 14 20.15 34.99 -37.04
N LYS A 15 20.95 34.18 -37.74
CA LYS A 15 21.89 33.24 -37.13
C LYS A 15 23.16 33.93 -36.61
N SER A 16 23.69 34.93 -37.31
CA SER A 16 24.87 35.68 -36.87
C SER A 16 24.62 36.47 -35.59
N GLY A 17 23.41 36.99 -35.40
CA GLY A 17 23.00 37.68 -34.16
C GLY A 17 22.84 36.81 -32.91
N GLY A 18 23.17 35.51 -32.96
CA GLY A 18 23.25 34.60 -31.82
C GLY A 18 21.93 34.22 -31.12
N ALA A 19 20.88 35.05 -31.24
CA ALA A 19 19.57 34.79 -30.67
C ALA A 19 18.80 33.71 -31.44
N GLY A 20 18.16 32.79 -30.72
CA GLY A 20 17.37 31.72 -31.32
C GLY A 20 16.19 32.23 -32.17
N PHE A 21 15.80 31.44 -33.18
CA PHE A 21 14.85 31.77 -34.27
C PHE A 21 13.42 32.22 -33.88
N LYS A 22 13.13 32.44 -32.60
CA LYS A 22 11.91 33.11 -32.11
C LYS A 22 12.10 34.61 -31.81
N ASN A 23 13.32 35.14 -31.84
CA ASN A 23 13.57 36.54 -31.50
C ASN A 23 13.22 37.49 -32.67
N THR A 24 11.93 37.83 -32.76
CA THR A 24 11.38 38.81 -33.72
C THR A 24 11.99 40.21 -33.57
N ILE A 25 12.39 40.60 -32.35
CA ILE A 25 12.96 41.94 -32.07
C ILE A 25 14.33 42.08 -32.74
N ASN A 26 15.17 41.03 -32.71
CA ASN A 26 16.47 41.05 -33.36
C ASN A 26 16.37 41.29 -34.88
N LEU A 27 15.44 40.59 -35.55
CA LEU A 27 15.20 40.78 -36.99
C LEU A 27 14.67 42.18 -37.30
N TYR A 28 13.75 42.69 -36.47
CA TYR A 28 13.23 44.06 -36.62
C TYR A 28 14.36 45.10 -36.50
N ASN A 29 15.24 44.99 -35.51
CA ASN A 29 16.35 45.92 -35.32
C ASN A 29 17.31 45.91 -36.51
N ILE A 30 17.72 44.73 -37.01
CA ILE A 30 18.61 44.57 -38.17
C ILE A 30 18.02 45.22 -39.44
N LEU A 31 16.70 45.17 -39.62
CA LEU A 31 16.04 45.81 -40.76
C LEU A 31 15.91 47.32 -40.59
N VAL A 32 15.58 47.82 -39.39
CA VAL A 32 15.44 49.26 -39.12
C VAL A 32 16.77 50.01 -39.16
N GLU A 33 17.83 49.42 -38.59
CA GLU A 33 19.21 49.95 -38.65
C GLU A 33 19.66 50.20 -40.10
N ARG A 34 19.22 49.33 -41.02
CA ARG A 34 19.54 49.42 -42.45
C ARG A 34 18.55 50.26 -43.28
N ILE A 35 17.40 50.64 -42.72
CA ILE A 35 16.45 51.59 -43.37
C ILE A 35 16.89 53.04 -43.13
N GLY A 36 17.45 53.36 -41.95
CA GLY A 36 18.13 54.65 -41.70
C GLY A 36 17.26 55.92 -41.71
N ILE A 37 15.93 55.79 -41.76
CA ILE A 37 14.96 56.90 -41.87
C ILE A 37 13.90 56.75 -40.75
N GLU A 38 13.35 57.86 -40.26
CA GLU A 38 12.23 57.84 -39.32
C GLU A 38 10.98 57.18 -39.96
N LEU A 39 10.57 56.04 -39.41
CA LEU A 39 9.45 55.25 -39.90
C LEU A 39 8.12 55.75 -39.35
N SER A 40 7.07 55.73 -40.18
CA SER A 40 5.71 56.01 -39.74
C SER A 40 5.20 54.93 -38.76
N SER A 41 4.25 55.28 -37.90
CA SER A 41 3.64 54.34 -36.95
C SER A 41 2.93 53.15 -37.62
N GLU A 42 2.41 53.34 -38.84
CA GLU A 42 1.83 52.27 -39.65
C GLU A 42 2.92 51.36 -40.25
N ASP A 43 3.98 51.93 -40.84
CA ASP A 43 5.08 51.15 -41.43
C ASP A 43 5.83 50.32 -40.37
N ILE A 44 6.01 50.88 -39.16
CA ILE A 44 6.53 50.15 -37.98
C ILE A 44 5.67 48.91 -37.67
N SER A 45 4.35 49.02 -37.78
CA SER A 45 3.42 47.90 -37.53
C SER A 45 3.54 46.81 -38.61
N ILE A 46 3.60 47.24 -39.88
CA ILE A 46 3.76 46.37 -41.04
C ILE A 46 5.07 45.56 -40.96
N ILE A 47 6.19 46.24 -40.69
CA ILE A 47 7.52 45.59 -40.60
C ILE A 47 7.56 44.63 -39.40
N LYS A 48 7.00 44.99 -38.23
CA LYS A 48 6.90 44.07 -37.08
C LYS A 48 6.09 42.82 -37.39
N SER A 49 4.97 42.96 -38.11
CA SER A 49 4.14 41.84 -38.56
C SER A 49 4.89 40.91 -39.51
N PHE A 50 5.60 41.46 -40.50
CA PHE A 50 6.47 40.69 -41.40
C PHE A 50 7.55 39.91 -40.63
N CYS A 51 8.28 40.57 -39.72
CA CYS A 51 9.31 39.93 -38.90
C CYS A 51 8.75 38.77 -38.05
N HIS A 52 7.54 38.94 -37.49
CA HIS A 52 6.89 37.90 -36.70
C HIS A 52 6.52 36.68 -37.55
N ASN A 53 5.92 36.92 -38.73
CA ASN A 53 5.54 35.85 -39.66
C ASN A 53 6.77 35.08 -40.18
N PHE A 54 7.86 35.79 -40.50
CA PHE A 54 9.10 35.18 -40.98
C PHE A 54 9.78 34.32 -39.89
N THR A 55 9.97 34.87 -38.68
CA THR A 55 10.56 34.11 -37.55
C THR A 55 9.69 32.90 -37.14
N SER A 56 8.36 33.04 -37.17
CA SER A 56 7.42 31.94 -36.95
C SER A 56 7.57 30.82 -37.99
N ASN A 57 7.71 31.16 -39.28
CA ASN A 57 7.89 30.21 -40.38
C ASN A 57 9.24 29.45 -40.26
N ILE A 58 10.35 30.17 -40.02
CA ILE A 58 11.66 29.53 -39.76
C ILE A 58 11.58 28.63 -38.52
N SER A 59 10.98 29.08 -37.42
CA SER A 59 10.89 28.30 -36.18
C SER A 59 10.13 26.97 -36.34
N LYS A 60 9.08 26.97 -37.18
CA LYS A 60 8.35 25.77 -37.61
C LYS A 60 9.21 24.85 -38.47
N ARG A 61 9.80 25.36 -39.56
CA ARG A 61 10.66 24.60 -40.48
C ARG A 61 11.91 24.03 -39.79
N TRP A 62 12.53 24.78 -38.90
CA TRP A 62 13.66 24.36 -38.05
C TRP A 62 13.27 23.21 -37.11
N SER A 63 12.08 23.28 -36.51
CA SER A 63 11.56 22.23 -35.64
C SER A 63 11.24 20.94 -36.42
N ALA A 64 10.66 21.06 -37.62
CA ALA A 64 10.44 19.92 -38.53
C ALA A 64 11.76 19.26 -38.99
N SER A 65 12.78 20.09 -39.26
CA SER A 65 14.14 19.66 -39.66
C SER A 65 14.98 19.08 -38.51
N SER A 66 14.32 18.57 -37.46
CA SER A 66 14.92 18.03 -36.23
C SER A 66 15.94 18.96 -35.55
N ARG A 67 15.82 20.28 -35.75
CA ARG A 67 16.72 21.31 -35.22
C ARG A 67 18.20 21.14 -35.61
N THR A 68 18.47 20.58 -36.79
CA THR A 68 19.84 20.34 -37.29
C THR A 68 20.10 21.11 -38.59
N GLN A 69 21.17 21.91 -38.63
CA GLN A 69 21.45 22.84 -39.75
C GLN A 69 21.54 22.11 -41.10
N LYS A 70 22.29 21.01 -41.18
CA LYS A 70 22.46 20.25 -42.44
C LYS A 70 21.13 19.70 -42.96
N THR A 71 20.25 19.24 -42.07
CA THR A 71 18.92 18.75 -42.45
C THR A 71 18.01 19.91 -42.87
N PHE A 72 18.05 21.04 -42.16
CA PHE A 72 17.25 22.23 -42.48
C PHE A 72 17.57 22.80 -43.85
N LEU A 73 18.86 23.02 -44.16
CA LEU A 73 19.30 23.51 -45.47
C LEU A 73 18.87 22.53 -46.59
N ASN A 74 19.14 21.24 -46.43
CA ASN A 74 18.80 20.24 -47.45
C ASN A 74 17.28 20.02 -47.63
N GLN A 75 16.44 20.25 -46.62
CA GLN A 75 14.98 20.08 -46.71
C GLN A 75 14.24 21.35 -47.12
N ASN A 76 14.89 22.52 -47.08
CA ASN A 76 14.26 23.81 -47.35
C ASN A 76 15.02 24.66 -48.38
N SER A 77 15.97 24.08 -49.13
CA SER A 77 16.83 24.78 -50.11
C SER A 77 16.02 25.69 -51.03
N HIS A 78 15.05 25.14 -51.75
CA HIS A 78 14.15 25.87 -52.67
C HIS A 78 13.33 26.99 -51.96
N TRP A 79 13.10 26.91 -50.65
CA TRP A 79 12.44 27.98 -49.88
C TRP A 79 13.43 29.03 -49.34
N LEU A 80 14.70 28.65 -49.15
CA LEU A 80 15.79 29.56 -48.77
C LEU A 80 16.29 30.35 -49.99
N GLU A 81 16.36 29.70 -51.15
CA GLU A 81 16.76 30.27 -52.45
C GLU A 81 15.70 31.19 -53.07
N SER A 82 14.42 31.08 -52.67
CA SER A 82 13.37 31.96 -53.19
C SER A 82 13.50 33.40 -52.68
N GLU A 83 13.21 34.37 -53.56
CA GLU A 83 13.18 35.80 -53.24
C GLU A 83 12.29 36.16 -52.03
N ILE A 84 12.66 37.23 -51.33
CA ILE A 84 11.87 37.79 -50.24
C ILE A 84 10.70 38.61 -50.80
N VAL A 85 9.48 38.17 -50.48
CA VAL A 85 8.25 38.93 -50.71
C VAL A 85 8.10 40.01 -49.63
N TRP A 86 8.76 41.16 -49.85
CA TRP A 86 8.67 42.32 -48.99
C TRP A 86 7.23 42.89 -48.91
N PRO A 87 6.78 43.36 -47.73
CA PRO A 87 5.47 43.98 -47.58
C PRO A 87 5.45 45.37 -48.23
N LYS A 88 4.27 45.81 -48.69
CA LYS A 88 4.08 47.17 -49.20
C LYS A 88 3.91 48.17 -48.04
N CYS A 89 4.96 48.93 -47.75
CA CYS A 89 4.91 50.11 -46.88
C CYS A 89 4.36 51.32 -47.66
N LYS A 90 3.87 52.36 -46.96
CA LYS A 90 3.29 53.55 -47.60
C LYS A 90 4.35 54.52 -48.11
N ASN A 91 5.41 54.73 -47.32
CA ASN A 91 6.39 55.79 -47.55
C ASN A 91 7.79 55.28 -47.95
N ILE A 92 8.01 53.96 -48.04
CA ILE A 92 9.32 53.34 -48.34
C ILE A 92 9.13 52.12 -49.24
N ASP A 93 9.87 52.03 -50.35
CA ASP A 93 10.00 50.80 -51.13
C ASP A 93 11.16 49.94 -50.61
N LEU A 94 10.81 48.90 -49.84
CA LEU A 94 11.77 47.99 -49.23
C LEU A 94 12.57 47.17 -50.26
N LYS A 95 12.09 46.98 -51.51
CA LYS A 95 12.89 46.29 -52.53
C LYS A 95 14.15 47.10 -52.87
N ASN A 96 14.02 48.41 -53.08
CA ASN A 96 15.15 49.25 -53.48
C ASN A 96 16.15 49.49 -52.34
N VAL A 97 15.69 49.47 -51.07
CA VAL A 97 16.56 49.58 -49.88
C VAL A 97 17.43 48.32 -49.68
N PHE A 98 16.93 47.14 -50.06
CA PHE A 98 17.58 45.86 -49.72
C PHE A 98 18.20 45.10 -50.90
N ASN A 99 17.78 45.35 -52.14
CA ASN A 99 18.23 44.65 -53.36
C ASN A 99 19.05 45.58 -54.27
N VAL A 100 20.05 46.29 -53.72
CA VAL A 100 21.00 47.07 -54.53
C VAL A 100 21.98 46.12 -55.22
N ASN A 101 21.82 45.94 -56.54
CA ASN A 101 22.84 45.32 -57.39
C ASN A 101 24.00 46.31 -57.61
N THR A 102 25.21 45.76 -57.72
CA THR A 102 26.40 46.49 -58.18
C THR A 102 27.00 45.74 -59.36
N ASP A 103 26.55 46.08 -60.56
CA ASP A 103 27.13 45.62 -61.81
C ASP A 103 28.10 46.70 -62.32
N GLU A 104 29.40 46.39 -62.38
CA GLU A 104 30.37 47.11 -63.20
C GLU A 104 31.54 46.17 -63.55
N ASP A 105 31.98 46.26 -64.81
CA ASP A 105 32.69 45.25 -65.61
C ASP A 105 34.00 44.65 -65.06
N VAL A 106 34.36 43.45 -65.56
CA VAL A 106 35.58 43.25 -66.36
C VAL A 106 35.46 42.03 -67.29
N SER A 107 36.10 42.14 -68.45
CA SER A 107 35.88 41.43 -69.71
C SER A 107 36.64 40.10 -69.93
N THR A 108 35.93 39.15 -70.57
CA THR A 108 36.40 38.29 -71.69
C THR A 108 37.47 37.19 -71.45
N ILE A 109 37.52 36.23 -72.40
CA ILE A 109 38.41 35.06 -72.53
C ILE A 109 37.99 33.86 -71.65
N GLY A 110 37.95 32.60 -72.12
CA GLY A 110 38.11 32.08 -73.49
C GLY A 110 38.73 30.66 -73.52
N THR A 111 37.97 29.70 -74.05
CA THR A 111 38.38 28.34 -74.50
C THR A 111 39.28 27.47 -73.60
N GLU A 112 38.65 26.43 -73.01
CA GLU A 112 39.05 25.00 -73.08
C GLU A 112 40.27 24.42 -72.30
N GLU A 113 40.04 23.18 -71.84
CA GLU A 113 40.95 22.14 -71.29
C GLU A 113 41.91 22.44 -70.12
N VAL A 114 41.70 21.72 -69.00
CA VAL A 114 42.63 20.67 -68.47
C VAL A 114 42.00 19.94 -67.27
N ASP A 115 42.34 18.65 -67.14
CA ASP A 115 41.89 17.62 -66.18
C ASP A 115 41.43 18.03 -64.75
N VAL A 116 40.38 17.34 -64.29
CA VAL A 116 40.14 17.09 -62.86
C VAL A 116 40.23 15.59 -62.58
N TYR A 117 41.36 15.17 -62.01
CA TYR A 117 41.55 13.79 -61.51
C TYR A 117 40.62 13.47 -60.34
N GLN A 118 40.31 12.18 -60.19
CA GLN A 118 39.44 11.67 -59.12
C GLN A 118 40.00 11.94 -57.72
N SER A 119 39.14 12.35 -56.78
CA SER A 119 39.31 11.97 -55.37
C SER A 119 37.95 11.75 -54.69
N SER A 120 37.81 10.63 -53.97
CA SER A 120 36.54 10.20 -53.39
C SER A 120 36.40 10.61 -51.93
N SER A 121 35.35 11.36 -51.58
CA SER A 121 34.94 11.51 -50.18
C SER A 121 34.25 10.24 -49.67
N SER A 122 35.06 9.22 -49.37
CA SER A 122 34.59 7.93 -48.86
C SER A 122 34.17 8.05 -47.39
N MET A 123 32.92 8.45 -47.14
CA MET A 123 32.34 8.33 -45.80
C MET A 123 32.40 6.85 -45.36
N HIS A 124 33.27 6.54 -44.38
CA HIS A 124 33.53 5.18 -43.93
C HIS A 124 32.21 4.43 -43.64
N LYS A 125 31.87 3.48 -44.52
CA LYS A 125 30.71 2.61 -44.34
C LYS A 125 30.99 1.68 -43.16
N LYS A 126 30.46 2.02 -41.97
CA LYS A 126 30.44 1.13 -40.79
C LYS A 126 30.15 -0.31 -41.18
N LEU A 127 30.86 -1.26 -40.55
CA LEU A 127 30.70 -2.69 -40.82
C LEU A 127 29.25 -3.10 -40.56
N PHE A 128 28.73 -4.06 -41.32
CA PHE A 128 27.34 -4.49 -41.21
C PHE A 128 26.96 -4.97 -39.79
N LYS A 129 27.94 -5.54 -39.06
CA LYS A 129 27.81 -5.94 -37.65
C LYS A 129 27.54 -4.77 -36.69
N GLU A 130 28.04 -3.58 -37.01
CA GLU A 130 28.02 -2.36 -36.15
C GLU A 130 26.83 -1.43 -36.43
N LEU A 131 25.99 -1.80 -37.39
CA LEU A 131 24.78 -1.06 -37.74
C LEU A 131 23.64 -1.37 -36.76
N SER A 132 22.76 -0.40 -36.53
CA SER A 132 21.47 -0.69 -35.89
C SER A 132 20.58 -1.49 -36.83
N ASP A 133 19.61 -2.24 -36.32
CA ASP A 133 18.86 -3.20 -37.15
C ASP A 133 17.97 -2.52 -38.20
N ARG A 134 17.54 -1.28 -37.94
CA ARG A 134 16.91 -0.40 -38.94
C ARG A 134 17.86 -0.01 -40.10
N GLN A 135 19.16 0.06 -39.84
CA GLN A 135 20.20 0.28 -40.86
C GLN A 135 20.61 -1.03 -41.55
N LYS A 136 20.69 -2.15 -40.83
CA LYS A 136 20.88 -3.50 -41.41
C LYS A 136 19.77 -3.81 -42.41
N LYS A 137 18.50 -3.74 -41.98
CA LYS A 137 17.31 -3.94 -42.82
C LYS A 137 17.34 -3.06 -44.06
N ARG A 138 17.66 -1.76 -43.92
CA ARG A 138 17.81 -0.84 -45.07
C ARG A 138 18.93 -1.22 -46.05
N ARG A 139 20.04 -1.80 -45.58
CA ARG A 139 21.13 -2.29 -46.46
C ARG A 139 20.85 -3.68 -47.04
N SER A 140 19.94 -4.46 -46.46
CA SER A 140 19.55 -5.78 -46.97
C SER A 140 18.27 -5.77 -47.82
N LEU A 141 17.60 -4.61 -48.00
CA LEU A 141 16.41 -4.51 -48.85
C LEU A 141 16.66 -5.04 -50.27
N THR A 142 17.78 -4.66 -50.90
CA THR A 142 18.18 -5.13 -52.24
C THR A 142 18.58 -6.61 -52.32
N LEU A 143 18.48 -7.34 -51.21
CA LEU A 143 18.65 -8.79 -51.14
C LEU A 143 17.31 -9.50 -50.91
N LEU A 144 16.24 -8.81 -50.51
CA LEU A 144 14.89 -9.40 -50.45
C LEU A 144 14.24 -9.54 -51.84
N ASP A 145 14.80 -8.91 -52.86
CA ASP A 145 14.32 -9.01 -54.25
C ASP A 145 14.72 -10.33 -54.96
N HIS A 146 15.46 -11.22 -54.27
CA HIS A 146 15.96 -12.51 -54.78
C HIS A 146 15.23 -13.69 -54.10
N SER A 147 15.20 -14.86 -54.74
CA SER A 147 14.50 -16.02 -54.19
C SER A 147 15.15 -16.56 -52.91
N GLU A 148 14.35 -17.18 -52.04
CA GLU A 148 14.85 -17.73 -50.76
C GLU A 148 15.88 -18.84 -50.99
N GLU A 149 15.71 -19.66 -52.03
CA GLU A 149 16.67 -20.68 -52.44
C GLU A 149 18.02 -20.08 -52.86
N GLU A 150 18.02 -19.01 -53.67
CA GLU A 150 19.24 -18.29 -54.07
C GLU A 150 19.96 -17.71 -52.85
N LEU A 151 19.23 -17.12 -51.92
CA LEU A 151 19.79 -16.51 -50.70
C LEU A 151 20.38 -17.55 -49.76
N VAL A 152 19.70 -18.68 -49.56
CA VAL A 152 20.21 -19.83 -48.78
C VAL A 152 21.44 -20.43 -49.47
N HIS A 153 21.42 -20.59 -50.80
CA HIS A 153 22.56 -21.11 -51.55
C HIS A 153 23.78 -20.17 -51.48
N ALA A 154 23.59 -18.87 -51.69
CA ALA A 154 24.65 -17.86 -51.59
C ALA A 154 25.22 -17.76 -50.17
N LEU A 155 24.38 -17.85 -49.14
CA LEU A 155 24.80 -17.92 -47.74
C LEU A 155 25.63 -19.18 -47.48
N CYS A 156 25.17 -20.36 -47.93
CA CYS A 156 25.90 -21.62 -47.78
C CYS A 156 27.25 -21.62 -48.50
N ALA A 157 27.33 -21.06 -49.71
CA ALA A 157 28.59 -20.88 -50.43
C ALA A 157 29.57 -19.97 -49.66
N LYS A 158 29.09 -18.84 -49.13
CA LYS A 158 29.90 -17.90 -48.34
C LYS A 158 30.35 -18.46 -46.99
N LEU A 159 29.54 -19.33 -46.38
CA LEU A 159 29.92 -20.07 -45.17
C LEU A 159 30.97 -21.15 -45.45
N LYS A 160 30.88 -21.86 -46.58
CA LYS A 160 31.93 -22.80 -47.02
C LYS A 160 33.25 -22.09 -47.31
N LEU A 161 33.22 -20.95 -48.03
CA LEU A 161 34.39 -20.10 -48.29
C LEU A 161 35.03 -19.49 -47.02
N SER A 162 34.32 -19.49 -45.89
CA SER A 162 34.83 -19.07 -44.57
C SER A 162 35.08 -20.24 -43.60
N ASN A 163 35.27 -21.45 -44.14
CA ASN A 163 35.53 -22.71 -43.42
C ASN A 163 34.45 -23.12 -42.39
N LYS A 164 33.24 -22.55 -42.45
CA LYS A 164 32.10 -22.89 -41.58
C LYS A 164 31.22 -23.98 -42.21
N THR A 165 31.85 -25.05 -42.70
CA THR A 165 31.21 -26.13 -43.45
C THR A 165 30.05 -26.78 -42.70
N LYS A 166 30.24 -27.13 -41.42
CA LYS A 166 29.18 -27.71 -40.55
C LYS A 166 27.94 -26.80 -40.42
N LEU A 167 28.13 -25.48 -40.40
CA LEU A 167 27.02 -24.52 -40.26
C LEU A 167 26.28 -24.37 -41.60
N ALA A 168 26.99 -24.44 -42.73
CA ALA A 168 26.38 -24.47 -44.06
C ALA A 168 25.58 -25.77 -44.31
N THR A 169 26.02 -26.92 -43.80
CA THR A 169 25.23 -28.16 -43.89
C THR A 169 23.98 -28.11 -43.02
N ILE A 170 24.08 -27.62 -41.78
CA ILE A 170 22.92 -27.46 -40.88
C ILE A 170 21.86 -26.52 -41.49
N ILE A 171 22.25 -25.35 -42.00
CA ILE A 171 21.30 -24.42 -42.64
C ILE A 171 20.61 -25.07 -43.85
N LYS A 172 21.37 -25.77 -44.72
CA LYS A 172 20.76 -26.46 -45.87
C LYS A 172 19.83 -27.58 -45.44
N GLU A 173 20.20 -28.37 -44.43
CA GLU A 173 19.38 -29.50 -43.97
C GLU A 173 18.08 -29.06 -43.29
N LEU A 174 18.11 -27.94 -42.53
CA LEU A 174 16.91 -27.32 -41.96
C LEU A 174 15.98 -26.75 -43.05
N PHE A 175 16.52 -26.03 -44.03
CA PHE A 175 15.73 -25.50 -45.15
C PHE A 175 15.12 -26.62 -46.02
N GLN A 176 15.71 -27.82 -46.03
CA GLN A 176 15.17 -28.99 -46.74
C GLN A 176 14.25 -29.88 -45.88
N ASN A 177 14.09 -29.61 -44.59
CA ASN A 177 13.28 -30.41 -43.66
C ASN A 177 12.69 -29.52 -42.56
N GLU A 178 11.62 -28.77 -42.85
CA GLU A 178 11.03 -27.81 -41.90
C GLU A 178 10.60 -28.46 -40.57
N GLU A 179 10.19 -29.73 -40.57
CA GLU A 179 9.88 -30.50 -39.36
C GLU A 179 11.05 -30.56 -38.35
N LYS A 180 12.30 -30.51 -38.83
CA LYS A 180 13.49 -30.46 -37.96
C LYS A 180 13.66 -29.10 -37.28
N CYS A 181 13.05 -28.04 -37.80
CA CYS A 181 13.08 -26.72 -37.16
C CYS A 181 12.34 -26.74 -35.82
N GLU A 182 11.21 -27.46 -35.69
CA GLU A 182 10.55 -27.65 -34.38
C GLU A 182 11.45 -28.36 -33.38
N ILE A 183 12.19 -29.40 -33.82
CA ILE A 183 13.08 -30.17 -32.94
C ILE A 183 14.25 -29.29 -32.47
N VAL A 184 14.79 -28.46 -33.35
CA VAL A 184 15.84 -27.49 -33.00
C VAL A 184 15.31 -26.38 -32.10
N ASP A 185 14.08 -25.89 -32.31
CA ASP A 185 13.43 -24.91 -31.43
C ASP A 185 13.24 -25.49 -30.01
N LYS A 186 12.74 -26.73 -29.94
CA LYS A 186 12.60 -27.56 -28.72
C LYS A 186 13.94 -27.98 -28.09
N LEU A 187 15.10 -27.70 -28.70
CA LEU A 187 16.44 -27.97 -28.15
C LEU A 187 17.24 -26.71 -27.83
N LEU A 188 16.98 -25.59 -28.51
CA LEU A 188 17.67 -24.31 -28.28
C LEU A 188 16.90 -23.38 -27.34
N PHE A 189 15.56 -23.47 -27.31
CA PHE A 189 14.70 -22.53 -26.58
C PHE A 189 13.83 -23.18 -25.50
N THR A 190 13.94 -24.47 -25.24
CA THR A 190 13.33 -25.14 -24.07
C THR A 190 13.82 -24.61 -22.72
N HIS A 191 14.94 -23.89 -22.69
CA HIS A 191 15.40 -23.14 -21.52
C HIS A 191 14.78 -21.73 -21.38
N ASN A 192 13.91 -21.29 -22.31
CA ASN A 192 12.90 -20.27 -21.98
C ASN A 192 11.82 -20.92 -21.12
N THR A 193 12.13 -21.08 -19.83
CA THR A 193 11.18 -21.46 -18.79
C THR A 193 9.89 -20.67 -18.94
N GLU A 194 8.75 -21.33 -18.72
CA GLU A 194 7.48 -20.65 -18.45
C GLU A 194 7.72 -19.50 -17.47
N LYS A 195 7.14 -18.32 -17.73
CA LYS A 195 7.50 -17.09 -17.02
C LYS A 195 7.35 -17.28 -15.51
N LEU A 196 8.48 -17.44 -14.81
CA LEU A 196 8.58 -17.66 -13.35
C LEU A 196 8.17 -16.40 -12.53
N CYS A 197 7.30 -15.56 -13.07
CA CYS A 197 6.77 -14.39 -12.41
C CYS A 197 5.70 -14.84 -11.41
N LEU A 198 5.86 -14.44 -10.14
CA LEU A 198 4.81 -14.63 -9.14
C LEU A 198 3.49 -13.97 -9.61
N PRO A 199 2.33 -14.62 -9.38
CA PRO A 199 1.03 -13.99 -9.60
C PRO A 199 0.93 -12.65 -8.86
N ASP A 200 0.22 -11.68 -9.44
CA ASP A 200 0.22 -10.32 -8.87
C ASP A 200 -0.45 -10.28 -7.48
N ASP A 201 -1.50 -11.08 -7.25
CA ASP A 201 -2.12 -11.28 -5.93
C ASP A 201 -1.15 -11.91 -4.91
N LYS A 202 -0.43 -12.99 -5.27
CA LYS A 202 0.62 -13.58 -4.40
C LYS A 202 1.76 -12.60 -4.13
N THR A 203 2.09 -11.74 -5.09
CA THR A 203 3.09 -10.68 -4.91
C THR A 203 2.57 -9.58 -3.96
N LEU A 204 1.28 -9.26 -3.98
CA LEU A 204 0.70 -8.30 -3.04
C LEU A 204 0.64 -8.86 -1.60
N ALA A 205 0.36 -10.16 -1.45
CA ALA A 205 0.52 -10.86 -0.17
C ALA A 205 1.96 -10.77 0.35
N LEU A 206 2.97 -11.09 -0.47
CA LEU A 206 4.40 -10.96 -0.11
C LEU A 206 4.80 -9.51 0.23
N TYR A 207 4.35 -8.54 -0.58
CA TYR A 207 4.62 -7.11 -0.37
C TYR A 207 4.11 -6.63 1.01
N THR A 208 2.95 -7.14 1.43
CA THR A 208 2.31 -6.77 2.71
C THR A 208 2.83 -7.57 3.90
N SER A 209 3.06 -8.89 3.78
CA SER A 209 3.61 -9.72 4.86
C SER A 209 5.01 -9.26 5.28
N CYS A 210 5.86 -8.92 4.31
CA CYS A 210 7.21 -8.41 4.55
C CYS A 210 7.26 -6.91 4.87
N ASN A 211 6.11 -6.22 4.99
CA ASN A 211 6.01 -4.77 5.22
C ASN A 211 6.95 -3.94 4.33
N LEU A 212 6.88 -4.15 3.00
CA LEU A 212 7.78 -3.47 2.07
C LEU A 212 7.33 -2.03 1.77
N SER A 213 8.30 -1.12 1.66
CA SER A 213 8.11 0.16 0.98
C SER A 213 8.25 0.01 -0.54
N LYS A 214 7.69 0.98 -1.29
CA LYS A 214 7.83 1.07 -2.75
C LYS A 214 9.31 1.09 -3.21
N TRP A 215 10.21 1.62 -2.39
CA TRP A 215 11.65 1.65 -2.67
C TRP A 215 12.30 0.28 -2.43
N GLN A 216 12.08 -0.33 -1.26
CA GLN A 216 12.58 -1.69 -0.96
C GLN A 216 12.12 -2.71 -2.01
N TYR A 217 10.83 -2.71 -2.39
CA TYR A 217 10.33 -3.61 -3.43
C TYR A 217 11.00 -3.40 -4.80
N ARG A 218 11.20 -2.13 -5.21
CA ARG A 218 11.88 -1.82 -6.47
C ARG A 218 13.35 -2.23 -6.46
N ASN A 219 14.03 -2.10 -5.33
CA ASN A 219 15.42 -2.53 -5.17
C ASN A 219 15.54 -4.06 -5.17
N LEU A 220 14.68 -4.76 -4.41
CA LEU A 220 14.62 -6.22 -4.40
C LEU A 220 14.41 -6.77 -5.82
N ARG A 221 13.45 -6.21 -6.56
CA ARG A 221 13.22 -6.55 -7.97
C ARG A 221 14.41 -6.20 -8.88
N PHE A 222 15.12 -5.11 -8.61
CA PHE A 222 16.29 -4.70 -9.42
C PHE A 222 17.47 -5.64 -9.20
N ILE A 223 17.76 -6.03 -7.96
CA ILE A 223 18.83 -6.97 -7.60
C ILE A 223 18.53 -8.37 -8.16
N LEU A 224 17.30 -8.86 -8.00
CA LEU A 224 16.92 -10.14 -8.63
C LEU A 224 17.06 -10.06 -10.17
N ALA A 225 16.72 -8.94 -10.78
CA ALA A 225 16.89 -8.75 -12.23
C ALA A 225 18.36 -8.61 -12.69
N SER A 226 19.31 -8.19 -11.85
CA SER A 226 20.74 -8.23 -12.20
C SER A 226 21.29 -9.64 -12.21
N GLU A 227 20.78 -10.52 -11.34
CA GLU A 227 21.06 -11.96 -11.35
C GLU A 227 20.24 -12.74 -12.40
N ASN A 228 19.56 -12.05 -13.32
CA ASN A 228 18.63 -12.59 -14.33
C ASN A 228 17.38 -13.31 -13.78
N ILE A 229 17.04 -13.11 -12.50
CA ILE A 229 15.88 -13.71 -11.82
C ILE A 229 14.66 -12.78 -11.95
N PHE A 230 13.84 -12.99 -12.99
CA PHE A 230 12.69 -12.12 -13.31
C PHE A 230 11.38 -12.45 -12.56
N VAL A 231 11.49 -12.91 -11.31
CA VAL A 231 10.39 -13.48 -10.51
C VAL A 231 9.36 -12.45 -10.04
N LEU A 232 9.75 -11.19 -9.84
CA LEU A 232 8.85 -10.17 -9.29
C LEU A 232 8.19 -9.31 -10.39
N PRO A 233 6.84 -9.15 -10.40
CA PRO A 233 6.15 -8.27 -11.34
C PRO A 233 6.49 -6.79 -11.14
N SER A 234 6.10 -5.93 -12.09
CA SER A 234 6.35 -4.49 -11.98
C SER A 234 5.52 -3.89 -10.83
N TYR A 235 5.99 -2.78 -10.24
CA TYR A 235 5.19 -2.04 -9.25
C TYR A 235 3.88 -1.48 -9.84
N GLN A 236 3.77 -1.38 -11.18
CA GLN A 236 2.55 -0.97 -11.86
C GLN A 236 1.45 -2.03 -11.77
N LYS A 237 1.78 -3.31 -12.03
CA LYS A 237 0.86 -4.45 -11.84
C LYS A 237 0.38 -4.53 -10.39
N LEU A 238 1.31 -4.41 -9.43
CA LEU A 238 0.97 -4.30 -8.00
C LEU A 238 0.03 -3.13 -7.68
N LEU A 239 0.13 -2.00 -8.39
CA LEU A 239 -0.76 -0.86 -8.18
C LEU A 239 -2.16 -1.12 -8.76
N GLU A 240 -2.26 -1.87 -9.85
CA GLU A 240 -3.52 -2.38 -10.39
C GLU A 240 -4.16 -3.40 -9.43
N THR A 241 -3.41 -4.40 -8.94
CA THR A 241 -3.89 -5.36 -7.92
C THR A 241 -4.39 -4.65 -6.67
N LYS A 242 -3.65 -3.64 -6.18
CA LYS A 242 -4.03 -2.86 -5.00
C LYS A 242 -5.35 -2.09 -5.17
N LYS A 243 -5.70 -1.66 -6.40
CA LYS A 243 -7.01 -1.05 -6.67
C LYS A 243 -8.17 -2.03 -6.48
N THR A 244 -7.96 -3.33 -6.70
CA THR A 244 -9.00 -4.36 -6.45
C THR A 244 -9.31 -4.58 -4.95
N CYS A 245 -8.52 -3.96 -4.06
CA CYS A 245 -8.69 -4.00 -2.60
C CYS A 245 -9.27 -2.68 -2.05
N TYR A 246 -9.74 -1.76 -2.91
CA TYR A 246 -10.29 -0.46 -2.50
C TYR A 246 -11.76 -0.33 -2.93
N PRO A 247 -12.62 0.35 -2.14
CA PRO A 247 -13.96 0.72 -2.58
C PRO A 247 -13.90 1.88 -3.58
N SER A 248 -15.02 2.14 -4.27
CA SER A 248 -15.18 3.20 -5.26
C SER A 248 -14.70 4.57 -4.77
N GLU A 249 -14.03 5.34 -5.63
CA GLU A 249 -13.40 6.62 -5.24
C GLU A 249 -14.41 7.65 -4.68
N GLY A 250 -15.67 7.63 -5.14
CA GLY A 250 -16.76 8.46 -4.60
C GLY A 250 -17.24 8.09 -3.19
N ASP A 251 -16.78 6.95 -2.65
CA ASP A 251 -17.21 6.41 -1.36
C ASP A 251 -16.15 6.62 -0.26
N ILE A 252 -14.97 7.13 -0.63
CA ILE A 252 -13.85 7.47 0.27
C ILE A 252 -13.76 8.98 0.41
N THR A 253 -14.22 9.51 1.55
CA THR A 253 -14.07 10.94 1.88
C THR A 253 -12.80 11.18 2.68
N VAL A 254 -11.85 11.96 2.14
CA VAL A 254 -10.57 12.28 2.80
C VAL A 254 -10.49 13.78 3.10
N THR A 255 -10.10 14.10 4.32
CA THR A 255 -9.85 15.48 4.78
C THR A 255 -8.45 15.59 5.39
N GLU A 256 -8.06 16.79 5.83
CA GLU A 256 -6.88 16.96 6.67
C GLU A 256 -7.02 16.34 8.07
N SER A 257 -8.26 16.21 8.57
CA SER A 257 -8.59 15.70 9.90
C SER A 257 -8.74 14.18 9.95
N GLY A 258 -9.09 13.51 8.84
CA GLY A 258 -9.17 12.04 8.80
C GLY A 258 -9.66 11.48 7.46
N VAL A 259 -10.25 10.29 7.52
CA VAL A 259 -10.93 9.60 6.41
C VAL A 259 -12.26 9.03 6.92
N LYS A 260 -13.28 8.97 6.06
CA LYS A 260 -14.46 8.12 6.25
C LYS A 260 -14.77 7.38 4.96
N ILE A 261 -15.12 6.09 5.06
CA ILE A 261 -15.65 5.27 3.97
C ILE A 261 -17.16 5.04 4.26
N ARG A 262 -18.00 4.94 3.23
CA ARG A 262 -19.39 4.49 3.40
C ARG A 262 -19.40 3.02 3.87
N LEU A 263 -20.10 2.72 4.97
CA LEU A 263 -20.10 1.38 5.58
C LEU A 263 -20.57 0.30 4.60
N GLN A 264 -21.67 0.53 3.88
CA GLN A 264 -22.18 -0.35 2.83
C GLN A 264 -21.09 -0.77 1.84
N SER A 265 -20.44 0.21 1.18
CA SER A 265 -19.37 -0.02 0.21
C SER A 265 -18.14 -0.76 0.75
N LEU A 266 -17.93 -0.74 2.08
CA LEU A 266 -16.88 -1.53 2.73
C LEU A 266 -17.32 -2.98 2.98
N LEU A 267 -18.57 -3.19 3.40
CA LEU A 267 -19.18 -4.51 3.56
C LEU A 267 -19.27 -5.24 2.22
N ASP A 268 -19.77 -4.54 1.18
CA ASP A 268 -19.91 -5.08 -0.17
C ASP A 268 -18.56 -5.51 -0.74
N LEU A 269 -17.54 -4.65 -0.60
CA LEU A 269 -16.17 -4.99 -0.97
C LEU A 269 -15.66 -6.20 -0.19
N THR A 270 -15.88 -6.24 1.13
CA THR A 270 -15.36 -7.33 1.98
C THR A 270 -15.96 -8.67 1.58
N ILE A 271 -17.27 -8.75 1.34
CA ILE A 271 -17.93 -9.97 0.86
C ILE A 271 -17.47 -10.36 -0.55
N ASN A 272 -17.37 -9.42 -1.50
CA ASN A 272 -16.81 -9.72 -2.83
C ASN A 272 -15.37 -10.27 -2.75
N ARG A 273 -14.62 -9.94 -1.70
CA ARG A 273 -13.27 -10.46 -1.45
C ARG A 273 -13.24 -11.75 -0.62
N ILE A 274 -14.32 -12.11 0.08
CA ILE A 274 -14.52 -13.44 0.66
C ILE A 274 -14.96 -14.41 -0.43
N LEU A 275 -16.02 -14.10 -1.19
CA LEU A 275 -16.56 -14.99 -2.22
C LEU A 275 -15.57 -15.30 -3.37
N LYS A 276 -14.57 -14.43 -3.62
CA LYS A 276 -13.43 -14.71 -4.52
C LYS A 276 -12.58 -15.91 -4.06
N GLU A 277 -12.70 -16.33 -2.80
CA GLU A 277 -12.09 -17.53 -2.23
C GLU A 277 -12.86 -18.81 -2.63
N GLU A 278 -14.18 -18.72 -2.82
CA GLU A 278 -15.09 -19.87 -2.95
C GLU A 278 -15.68 -20.06 -4.36
N ASN A 279 -15.99 -18.97 -5.09
CA ASN A 279 -16.43 -18.90 -6.50
C ASN A 279 -17.46 -19.96 -6.97
N ALA A 280 -18.70 -19.90 -6.48
CA ALA A 280 -19.82 -20.66 -7.06
C ALA A 280 -21.21 -19.98 -6.95
N SER A 281 -21.33 -18.71 -7.41
CA SER A 281 -22.61 -18.02 -7.67
C SER A 281 -23.37 -17.45 -6.43
N ILE A 282 -24.53 -16.79 -6.66
CA ILE A 282 -25.67 -16.48 -5.74
C ILE A 282 -25.50 -15.10 -4.86
N ASN A 283 -25.94 -13.73 -4.87
CA ASN A 283 -26.93 -12.52 -5.27
C ASN A 283 -28.49 -12.24 -5.01
N GLU A 284 -28.84 -11.20 -4.19
CA GLU A 284 -29.95 -10.17 -4.29
C GLU A 284 -30.97 -9.96 -3.13
N GLU A 285 -31.06 -8.68 -2.69
CA GLU A 285 -32.21 -7.86 -2.16
C GLU A 285 -33.16 -8.42 -1.08
N ILE A 286 -33.53 -7.74 0.03
CA ILE A 286 -33.40 -6.33 0.53
C ILE A 286 -33.80 -6.32 2.05
N CYS A 287 -33.49 -5.45 3.03
CA CYS A 287 -32.88 -4.12 3.28
C CYS A 287 -32.40 -4.12 4.79
N ASN A 288 -31.81 -3.15 5.50
CA ASN A 288 -31.78 -1.67 5.44
C ASN A 288 -30.37 -1.03 5.62
N LEU A 289 -29.37 -1.76 6.13
CA LEU A 289 -28.16 -1.91 5.31
C LEU A 289 -28.62 -2.79 4.16
N VAL A 290 -28.40 -2.40 2.91
CA VAL A 290 -28.80 -3.27 1.81
C VAL A 290 -27.96 -4.56 1.96
N PRO A 291 -28.58 -5.74 1.99
CA PRO A 291 -27.87 -7.02 1.92
C PRO A 291 -26.86 -6.97 0.77
N THR A 292 -25.71 -7.62 0.92
CA THR A 292 -24.72 -7.60 -0.16
C THR A 292 -25.12 -8.60 -1.26
N ILE A 293 -24.80 -8.22 -2.50
CA ILE A 293 -25.37 -8.74 -3.75
C ILE A 293 -24.23 -9.28 -4.64
N VAL A 294 -24.01 -10.61 -4.69
CA VAL A 294 -22.98 -11.25 -5.57
C VAL A 294 -23.42 -12.61 -6.21
N GLU A 295 -24.06 -12.61 -7.41
CA GLU A 295 -24.41 -13.76 -8.31
C GLU A 295 -25.76 -14.64 -8.23
N ASN A 296 -26.89 -14.36 -7.49
CA ASN A 296 -28.27 -15.02 -7.27
C ASN A 296 -28.89 -15.43 -5.81
N LEU A 297 -28.33 -15.07 -4.61
CA LEU A 297 -28.67 -15.24 -3.14
C LEU A 297 -28.43 -13.92 -2.33
N GLU A 298 -29.17 -13.72 -1.24
CA GLU A 298 -29.03 -12.54 -0.36
C GLU A 298 -28.02 -12.74 0.81
N ILE A 299 -27.21 -11.72 1.15
CA ILE A 299 -26.34 -11.76 2.37
C ILE A 299 -26.66 -10.59 3.33
N HIS A 300 -27.38 -10.87 4.42
CA HIS A 300 -27.68 -9.93 5.49
C HIS A 300 -26.48 -9.64 6.41
N HIS A 301 -26.52 -8.51 7.14
CA HIS A 301 -25.43 -8.01 7.99
C HIS A 301 -25.86 -7.70 9.42
N ASP A 302 -25.65 -8.63 10.36
CA ASP A 302 -25.82 -8.39 11.79
C ASP A 302 -24.52 -7.86 12.43
N LEU A 303 -24.52 -6.59 12.83
CA LEU A 303 -23.33 -5.89 13.34
C LEU A 303 -23.41 -5.61 14.84
N TYR A 304 -22.56 -6.29 15.62
CA TYR A 304 -22.46 -6.11 17.08
C TYR A 304 -21.36 -5.12 17.48
N MET A 305 -21.69 -4.13 18.32
CA MET A 305 -20.75 -3.10 18.76
C MET A 305 -19.99 -3.51 20.03
N THR A 306 -19.30 -4.65 20.00
CA THR A 306 -18.56 -5.23 21.14
C THR A 306 -17.14 -4.69 21.30
N MET A 307 -16.51 -4.21 20.22
CA MET A 307 -15.13 -3.72 20.20
C MET A 307 -14.98 -2.31 20.81
N ILE A 308 -15.56 -2.09 21.99
CA ILE A 308 -15.56 -0.80 22.70
C ILE A 308 -14.97 -0.95 24.12
N ASP A 309 -14.27 0.08 24.59
CA ASP A 309 -13.79 0.10 25.97
C ASP A 309 -14.94 0.34 26.98
N GLY A 310 -14.68 0.06 28.26
CA GLY A 310 -15.67 0.27 29.32
C GLY A 310 -16.12 1.72 29.52
N LYS A 311 -15.36 2.72 29.04
CA LYS A 311 -15.72 4.14 29.15
C LYS A 311 -16.70 4.53 28.05
N ILE A 312 -16.42 4.13 26.80
CA ILE A 312 -17.33 4.23 25.67
C ILE A 312 -18.63 3.48 25.99
N SER A 313 -18.53 2.27 26.54
CA SER A 313 -19.70 1.51 26.99
C SER A 313 -20.53 2.27 28.03
N THR A 314 -19.91 2.98 28.98
CA THR A 314 -20.61 3.82 29.98
C THR A 314 -21.34 5.02 29.35
N VAL A 315 -20.70 5.68 28.38
CA VAL A 315 -21.29 6.83 27.65
C VAL A 315 -22.47 6.36 26.80
N VAL A 316 -22.29 5.28 26.03
CA VAL A 316 -23.32 4.71 25.15
C VAL A 316 -24.49 4.10 25.94
N SER A 317 -24.24 3.58 27.15
CA SER A 317 -25.30 3.06 28.03
C SER A 317 -26.09 4.14 28.77
N ASN A 318 -25.72 5.43 28.64
CA ASN A 318 -26.23 6.55 29.44
C ASN A 318 -26.18 6.28 30.96
N THR A 319 -25.14 5.60 31.43
CA THR A 319 -25.00 5.24 32.85
C THR A 319 -24.34 6.37 33.63
N SER A 320 -24.92 6.73 34.78
CA SER A 320 -24.56 7.91 35.57
C SER A 320 -23.11 7.94 36.10
N SER A 321 -22.44 6.79 36.17
CA SER A 321 -21.02 6.68 36.51
C SER A 321 -20.45 5.33 36.05
N ALA A 322 -19.19 5.30 35.63
CA ALA A 322 -18.46 4.06 35.32
C ALA A 322 -18.27 3.12 36.53
N ALA A 323 -18.56 3.61 37.75
CA ALA A 323 -18.59 2.79 38.96
C ALA A 323 -19.93 2.03 39.16
N VAL A 324 -21.00 2.40 38.44
CA VAL A 324 -22.30 1.72 38.48
C VAL A 324 -22.32 0.60 37.43
N CYS A 325 -23.04 -0.50 37.68
CA CYS A 325 -23.24 -1.52 36.65
C CYS A 325 -24.20 -1.00 35.57
N ASN A 326 -23.79 -1.00 34.29
CA ASN A 326 -24.64 -0.52 33.21
C ASN A 326 -25.81 -1.45 32.85
N ILE A 327 -25.78 -2.71 33.30
CA ILE A 327 -26.84 -3.71 33.05
C ILE A 327 -27.95 -3.65 34.11
N CYS A 328 -27.62 -3.72 35.40
CA CYS A 328 -28.60 -3.77 36.48
C CYS A 328 -28.70 -2.49 37.33
N GLY A 329 -28.02 -1.40 36.93
CA GLY A 329 -28.04 -0.11 37.64
C GLY A 329 -27.43 -0.11 39.05
N THR A 330 -26.89 -1.24 39.53
CA THR A 330 -26.43 -1.38 40.92
C THR A 330 -25.21 -0.49 41.20
N PRO A 331 -25.22 0.32 42.28
CA PRO A 331 -24.07 1.10 42.72
C PRO A 331 -23.07 0.25 43.54
N PRO A 332 -21.78 0.64 43.65
CA PRO A 332 -20.74 -0.16 44.33
C PRO A 332 -21.12 -0.67 45.72
N SER A 333 -21.73 0.18 46.56
CA SER A 333 -22.17 -0.16 47.92
C SER A 333 -23.24 -1.27 48.00
N LYS A 334 -23.80 -1.69 46.85
CA LYS A 334 -24.75 -2.80 46.72
C LYS A 334 -24.28 -3.92 45.78
N MET A 335 -23.08 -3.81 45.17
CA MET A 335 -22.58 -4.86 44.27
C MET A 335 -22.24 -6.18 44.96
N ASN A 336 -21.99 -6.17 46.27
CA ASN A 336 -21.73 -7.35 47.10
C ASN A 336 -23.04 -7.96 47.70
N ASP A 337 -24.21 -7.38 47.42
CA ASP A 337 -25.51 -7.79 47.95
C ASP A 337 -26.25 -8.62 46.90
N LEU A 338 -25.93 -9.92 46.82
CA LEU A 338 -26.40 -10.80 45.74
C LEU A 338 -27.94 -10.89 45.66
N ASP A 339 -28.61 -10.88 46.82
CA ASP A 339 -30.07 -10.93 46.92
C ASP A 339 -30.74 -9.62 46.50
N PHE A 340 -30.08 -8.48 46.66
CA PHE A 340 -30.52 -7.20 46.09
C PHE A 340 -30.30 -7.18 44.57
N VAL A 341 -29.14 -7.64 44.11
CA VAL A 341 -28.76 -7.66 42.68
C VAL A 341 -29.70 -8.56 41.87
N SER A 342 -30.04 -9.75 42.37
CA SER A 342 -30.96 -10.69 41.70
C SER A 342 -32.38 -10.16 41.54
N LYS A 343 -32.73 -9.05 42.20
CA LYS A 343 -34.05 -8.39 42.16
C LYS A 343 -34.03 -7.09 41.37
N GLN A 344 -32.89 -6.68 40.81
CA GLN A 344 -32.81 -5.47 39.97
C GLN A 344 -33.34 -5.74 38.56
N PRO A 345 -33.95 -4.73 37.90
CA PRO A 345 -34.31 -4.83 36.49
C PRO A 345 -33.05 -4.97 35.63
N ILE A 346 -33.06 -5.91 34.70
CA ILE A 346 -31.93 -6.22 33.81
C ILE A 346 -32.12 -5.49 32.47
N ARG A 347 -31.10 -4.75 32.04
CA ARG A 347 -31.05 -4.07 30.75
C ARG A 347 -30.47 -4.96 29.65
N ASN A 348 -31.31 -5.82 29.09
CA ASN A 348 -30.93 -6.71 27.97
C ASN A 348 -30.43 -5.92 26.74
N ASP A 349 -30.86 -4.66 26.57
CA ASP A 349 -30.40 -3.76 25.50
C ASP A 349 -28.89 -3.42 25.57
N MET A 350 -28.22 -3.75 26.68
CA MET A 350 -26.77 -3.59 26.90
C MET A 350 -25.93 -4.81 26.50
N TYR A 351 -26.54 -5.99 26.31
CA TYR A 351 -25.77 -7.21 26.03
C TYR A 351 -25.01 -7.15 24.70
N LYS A 352 -25.58 -6.46 23.69
CA LYS A 352 -24.95 -6.17 22.39
C LYS A 352 -23.60 -5.42 22.43
N TYR A 353 -23.20 -4.90 23.60
CA TYR A 353 -21.89 -4.29 23.84
C TYR A 353 -20.85 -5.28 24.42
N GLY A 354 -21.22 -6.54 24.61
CA GLY A 354 -20.30 -7.65 24.92
C GLY A 354 -19.59 -7.58 26.27
N LEU A 355 -18.57 -8.43 26.39
CA LEU A 355 -17.56 -8.43 27.43
C LEU A 355 -16.22 -8.10 26.77
N SER A 356 -15.64 -6.94 27.09
CA SER A 356 -14.36 -6.53 26.51
C SER A 356 -13.22 -7.29 27.23
N SER A 357 -12.82 -8.41 26.63
CA SER A 357 -12.09 -9.48 27.32
C SER A 357 -10.69 -9.05 27.78
N LEU A 358 -10.00 -8.23 26.99
CA LEU A 358 -8.69 -7.65 27.33
C LEU A 358 -8.79 -6.77 28.58
N HIS A 359 -9.83 -5.93 28.69
CA HIS A 359 -10.04 -5.14 29.90
C HIS A 359 -10.48 -6.01 31.09
N MET A 360 -11.15 -7.15 30.91
CA MET A 360 -11.49 -8.02 32.04
C MET A 360 -10.23 -8.57 32.73
N TRP A 361 -9.20 -8.97 31.96
CA TRP A 361 -7.90 -9.35 32.53
C TRP A 361 -7.30 -8.22 33.39
N ILE A 362 -7.27 -7.01 32.85
CA ILE A 362 -6.69 -5.84 33.53
C ILE A 362 -7.50 -5.48 34.80
N ARG A 363 -8.83 -5.43 34.71
CA ARG A 363 -9.71 -5.04 35.82
C ARG A 363 -9.75 -6.06 36.96
N CYS A 364 -9.64 -7.36 36.67
CA CYS A 364 -9.54 -8.38 37.71
C CYS A 364 -8.18 -8.29 38.42
N MET A 365 -7.09 -8.07 37.69
CA MET A 365 -5.77 -7.83 38.30
C MET A 365 -5.78 -6.57 39.19
N GLU A 366 -6.31 -5.45 38.69
CA GLU A 366 -6.44 -4.20 39.45
C GLU A 366 -7.32 -4.36 40.69
N CYS A 367 -8.39 -5.17 40.62
CA CYS A 367 -9.21 -5.51 41.78
C CYS A 367 -8.39 -6.23 42.86
N ILE A 368 -7.66 -7.28 42.49
CA ILE A 368 -6.84 -8.07 43.43
C ILE A 368 -5.74 -7.20 44.06
N LEU A 369 -5.06 -6.39 43.25
CA LEU A 369 -4.04 -5.44 43.72
C LEU A 369 -4.64 -4.39 44.67
N HIS A 370 -5.82 -3.85 44.40
CA HIS A 370 -6.43 -2.86 45.28
C HIS A 370 -6.99 -3.44 46.59
N ILE A 371 -7.41 -4.71 46.61
CA ILE A 371 -7.70 -5.44 47.85
C ILE A 371 -6.39 -5.64 48.63
N SER A 372 -5.33 -6.10 47.96
CA SER A 372 -3.98 -6.32 48.53
C SER A 372 -3.43 -5.07 49.23
N TYR A 373 -3.45 -3.92 48.55
CA TYR A 373 -3.01 -2.65 49.12
C TYR A 373 -3.88 -2.16 50.30
N ASN A 374 -5.09 -2.71 50.48
CA ASN A 374 -6.02 -2.35 51.54
C ASN A 374 -6.06 -3.38 52.69
N LEU A 375 -5.33 -4.50 52.60
CA LEU A 375 -5.39 -5.59 53.59
C LEU A 375 -5.10 -5.15 55.04
N ASP A 376 -4.28 -4.12 55.20
CA ASP A 376 -3.79 -3.66 56.50
C ASP A 376 -4.86 -2.86 57.27
N PHE A 377 -5.83 -2.26 56.58
CA PHE A 377 -6.91 -1.45 57.19
C PHE A 377 -8.34 -1.91 56.85
N LYS A 378 -8.50 -2.84 55.90
CA LYS A 378 -9.74 -3.56 55.57
C LYS A 378 -10.98 -2.68 55.35
N LYS A 379 -10.84 -1.66 54.49
CA LYS A 379 -11.94 -0.80 54.00
C LYS A 379 -11.85 -0.70 52.47
N TRP A 380 -12.97 -0.46 51.79
CA TRP A 380 -13.00 -0.21 50.35
C TRP A 380 -12.22 1.06 49.94
N ALA A 381 -12.46 2.18 50.63
CA ALA A 381 -11.81 3.47 50.34
C ALA A 381 -10.80 3.86 51.42
N ALA A 382 -9.56 4.16 51.01
CA ALA A 382 -8.54 4.74 51.88
C ALA A 382 -8.85 6.22 52.17
N ARG A 383 -9.06 6.58 53.43
CA ARG A 383 -9.28 7.96 53.89
C ARG A 383 -8.23 8.33 54.94
N SER A 384 -7.82 9.60 54.97
CA SER A 384 -6.77 10.11 55.87
C SER A 384 -5.55 9.17 55.91
N ASP A 385 -5.22 8.63 57.08
CA ASP A 385 -4.01 7.84 57.33
C ASP A 385 -4.00 6.48 56.61
N ASP A 386 -5.17 5.94 56.24
CA ASP A 386 -5.28 4.72 55.41
C ASP A 386 -4.51 4.88 54.08
N LYS A 387 -4.33 6.11 53.59
CA LYS A 387 -3.54 6.40 52.37
C LYS A 387 -2.06 6.08 52.56
N LEU A 388 -1.49 6.40 53.72
CA LEU A 388 -0.08 6.15 54.02
C LEU A 388 0.20 4.65 54.10
N LEU A 389 -0.73 3.89 54.72
CA LEU A 389 -0.71 2.44 54.72
C LEU A 389 -0.81 1.88 53.30
N LYS A 390 -1.79 2.34 52.51
CA LYS A 390 -2.00 1.91 51.12
C LYS A 390 -0.77 2.15 50.23
N ASP A 391 -0.16 3.34 50.32
CA ASP A 391 1.02 3.69 49.51
C ASP A 391 2.28 2.94 49.95
N SER A 392 2.40 2.61 51.24
CA SER A 392 3.47 1.73 51.75
C SER A 392 3.30 0.30 51.21
N LYS A 393 2.11 -0.29 51.41
CA LYS A 393 1.77 -1.64 50.94
C LYS A 393 1.89 -1.77 49.43
N LYS A 394 1.45 -0.77 48.67
CA LYS A 394 1.64 -0.69 47.21
C LYS A 394 3.12 -0.75 46.83
N LYS A 395 3.98 0.09 47.42
CA LYS A 395 5.43 0.10 47.10
C LYS A 395 6.10 -1.25 47.40
N MET A 396 5.76 -1.88 48.53
CA MET A 396 6.25 -3.21 48.90
C MET A 396 5.87 -4.24 47.84
N THR A 397 4.57 -4.33 47.52
CA THR A 397 4.01 -5.22 46.49
C THR A 397 4.65 -5.00 45.12
N GLN A 398 4.87 -3.74 44.72
CA GLN A 398 5.51 -3.37 43.46
C GLN A 398 6.98 -3.81 43.37
N ASN A 399 7.73 -3.71 44.47
CA ASN A 399 9.12 -4.17 44.53
C ASN A 399 9.19 -5.71 44.47
N GLU A 400 8.37 -6.41 45.25
CA GLU A 400 8.33 -7.87 45.25
C GLU A 400 7.97 -8.45 43.88
N PHE A 401 6.98 -7.89 43.17
CA PHE A 401 6.69 -8.32 41.80
C PHE A 401 7.86 -8.06 40.85
N ARG A 402 8.53 -6.91 40.98
CA ARG A 402 9.70 -6.58 40.17
C ARG A 402 10.87 -7.54 40.42
N GLU A 403 11.13 -7.89 41.67
CA GLU A 403 12.25 -8.74 42.08
C GLU A 403 11.98 -10.23 41.81
N ARG A 404 10.79 -10.74 42.20
CA ARG A 404 10.44 -12.17 42.07
C ARG A 404 9.95 -12.57 40.68
N THR A 405 9.48 -11.64 39.85
CA THR A 405 8.88 -11.96 38.52
C THR A 405 9.35 -11.09 37.36
N GLY A 406 10.09 -9.99 37.61
CA GLY A 406 10.40 -9.00 36.59
C GLY A 406 9.19 -8.21 36.05
N LEU A 407 8.03 -8.30 36.71
CA LEU A 407 6.85 -7.51 36.36
C LEU A 407 6.94 -6.11 36.96
N LEU A 408 6.59 -5.11 36.15
CA LEU A 408 6.32 -3.75 36.62
C LEU A 408 4.80 -3.61 36.71
N ILE A 409 4.29 -3.41 37.91
CA ILE A 409 2.84 -3.35 38.17
C ILE A 409 2.48 -1.94 38.67
N ASP A 410 1.37 -1.37 38.18
CA ASP A 410 0.77 -0.13 38.68
C ASP A 410 1.73 1.08 38.70
N ILE A 411 2.65 1.11 37.73
CA ILE A 411 3.55 2.22 37.39
C ILE A 411 2.99 2.95 36.16
N VAL A 412 2.91 4.28 36.22
CA VAL A 412 2.55 5.14 35.07
C VAL A 412 3.79 5.46 34.26
N LYS A 413 3.75 5.24 32.94
CA LYS A 413 4.78 5.63 31.97
C LYS A 413 4.28 6.83 31.17
N GLN A 414 4.95 7.97 31.31
CA GLN A 414 4.60 9.21 30.61
C GLN A 414 4.57 8.98 29.09
N GLY A 415 3.44 9.27 28.44
CA GLY A 415 3.21 9.04 27.01
C GLY A 415 2.88 7.60 26.59
N PHE A 416 2.97 6.61 27.49
CA PHE A 416 2.73 5.19 27.19
C PHE A 416 1.58 4.55 27.99
N GLY A 417 1.02 5.23 29.00
CA GLY A 417 -0.10 4.74 29.80
C GLY A 417 0.34 4.13 31.13
N THR A 418 -0.41 3.16 31.66
CA THR A 418 0.00 2.37 32.83
C THR A 418 0.77 1.12 32.38
N THR A 419 1.45 0.47 33.33
CA THR A 419 2.06 -0.86 33.13
C THR A 419 1.06 -2.01 33.37
N ASN A 420 -0.18 -1.69 33.74
CA ASN A 420 -1.29 -2.64 33.84
C ASN A 420 -1.86 -2.95 32.44
N ASP A 421 -1.01 -3.45 31.54
CA ASP A 421 -1.44 -3.92 30.22
C ASP A 421 -1.86 -5.40 30.26
N GLY A 422 -2.43 -5.88 29.15
CA GLY A 422 -2.89 -7.26 29.02
C GLY A 422 -1.79 -8.32 29.18
N ASN A 423 -0.52 -8.00 28.90
CA ASN A 423 0.59 -8.93 29.11
C ASN A 423 0.98 -9.03 30.59
N THR A 424 1.02 -7.90 31.29
CA THR A 424 1.20 -7.86 32.76
C THR A 424 0.09 -8.66 33.45
N ALA A 425 -1.18 -8.42 33.08
CA ALA A 425 -2.32 -9.14 33.65
C ALA A 425 -2.28 -10.65 33.35
N ARG A 426 -2.02 -11.05 32.10
CA ARG A 426 -1.88 -12.48 31.74
C ARG A 426 -0.75 -13.17 32.50
N ARG A 427 0.41 -12.52 32.68
CA ARG A 427 1.52 -13.09 33.47
C ARG A 427 1.18 -13.21 34.96
N PHE A 428 0.51 -12.20 35.53
CA PHE A 428 0.03 -12.22 36.91
C PHE A 428 -0.88 -13.43 37.20
N PHE A 429 -1.85 -13.71 36.31
CA PHE A 429 -2.78 -14.83 36.48
C PHE A 429 -2.23 -16.19 36.04
N THR A 430 -1.22 -16.23 35.15
CA THR A 430 -0.53 -17.50 34.79
C THR A 430 0.19 -18.06 36.01
N ASN A 431 0.87 -17.21 36.77
CA ASN A 431 1.59 -17.59 37.99
C ASN A 431 0.76 -17.27 39.24
N PHE A 432 -0.51 -17.71 39.28
CA PHE A 432 -1.47 -17.29 40.31
C PHE A 432 -1.01 -17.56 41.75
N GLU A 433 -0.26 -18.63 42.00
CA GLU A 433 0.29 -19.00 43.32
C GLU A 433 1.31 -17.95 43.80
N LEU A 434 2.29 -17.62 42.96
CA LEU A 434 3.29 -16.60 43.24
C LEU A 434 2.66 -15.20 43.37
N SER A 435 1.63 -14.91 42.58
CA SER A 435 0.84 -13.68 42.72
C SER A 435 0.03 -13.65 44.02
N ALA A 436 -0.47 -14.79 44.51
CA ALA A 436 -1.18 -14.91 45.78
C ALA A 436 -0.24 -14.66 46.98
N GLU A 437 0.96 -15.25 46.95
CA GLU A 437 2.02 -14.98 47.95
C GLU A 437 2.34 -13.48 48.05
N ILE A 438 2.71 -12.85 46.93
CA ILE A 438 3.16 -11.45 46.90
C ILE A 438 2.03 -10.48 47.27
N THR A 439 0.78 -10.80 46.92
CA THR A 439 -0.37 -9.93 47.24
C THR A 439 -0.98 -10.19 48.62
N GLY A 440 -0.70 -11.34 49.25
CA GLY A 440 -1.40 -11.79 50.46
C GLY A 440 -2.88 -12.10 50.23
N ILE A 441 -3.28 -12.43 49.00
CA ILE A 441 -4.66 -12.74 48.60
C ILE A 441 -4.86 -14.24 48.47
N HIS A 442 -6.05 -14.75 48.81
CA HIS A 442 -6.33 -16.19 48.81
C HIS A 442 -6.14 -16.81 47.41
N PRO A 443 -5.31 -17.85 47.24
CA PRO A 443 -4.90 -18.35 45.93
C PRO A 443 -6.09 -18.86 45.09
N ASP A 444 -7.09 -19.50 45.70
CA ASP A 444 -8.27 -19.98 44.98
C ASP A 444 -9.06 -18.85 44.31
N LEU A 445 -9.10 -17.64 44.89
CA LEU A 445 -9.79 -16.51 44.26
C LEU A 445 -9.03 -16.04 43.00
N ILE A 446 -7.70 -16.01 43.06
CA ILE A 446 -6.87 -15.66 41.89
C ILE A 446 -6.98 -16.74 40.81
N LYS A 447 -6.98 -18.04 41.21
CA LYS A 447 -7.17 -19.18 40.31
C LYS A 447 -8.56 -19.15 39.64
N ARG A 448 -9.63 -18.93 40.40
CA ARG A 448 -11.00 -18.82 39.87
C ARG A 448 -11.14 -17.67 38.89
N PHE A 449 -10.57 -16.50 39.19
CA PHE A 449 -10.48 -15.42 38.21
C PHE A 449 -9.68 -15.83 36.96
N ALA A 450 -8.52 -16.47 37.11
CA ALA A 450 -7.72 -16.94 35.97
C ALA A 450 -8.48 -17.92 35.06
N VAL A 451 -9.26 -18.84 35.64
CA VAL A 451 -10.14 -19.79 34.93
C VAL A 451 -11.26 -19.07 34.16
N ILE A 452 -11.98 -18.15 34.81
CA ILE A 452 -13.05 -17.35 34.17
C ILE A 452 -12.48 -16.53 33.01
N LEU A 453 -11.33 -15.89 33.22
CA LEU A 453 -10.65 -15.05 32.23
C LEU A 453 -10.09 -15.87 31.05
N GLN A 454 -9.57 -17.08 31.30
CA GLN A 454 -9.23 -18.02 30.22
C GLN A 454 -10.46 -18.44 29.43
N THR A 455 -11.56 -18.77 30.11
CA THR A 455 -12.81 -19.24 29.48
C THR A 455 -13.36 -18.21 28.49
N ILE A 456 -13.49 -16.94 28.90
CA ILE A 456 -13.96 -15.85 28.00
C ILE A 456 -12.94 -15.45 26.92
N SER A 457 -11.66 -15.81 27.07
CA SER A 457 -10.60 -15.51 26.10
C SER A 457 -10.19 -16.72 25.25
N SER A 458 -10.91 -17.85 25.36
CA SER A 458 -10.63 -19.09 24.63
C SER A 458 -10.85 -18.96 23.12
N GLY A 459 -11.83 -18.15 22.71
CA GLY A 459 -12.35 -18.16 21.34
C GLY A 459 -13.25 -19.37 21.04
N GLN A 460 -13.65 -20.14 22.05
CA GLN A 460 -14.53 -21.31 21.92
C GLN A 460 -15.90 -21.03 22.55
N LEU A 461 -16.92 -21.81 22.19
CA LEU A 461 -18.25 -21.70 22.80
C LEU A 461 -18.21 -22.12 24.27
N ILE A 462 -18.96 -21.42 25.11
CA ILE A 462 -18.94 -21.58 26.57
C ILE A 462 -20.21 -22.31 27.00
N ASN A 463 -20.11 -23.28 27.90
CA ASN A 463 -21.28 -23.85 28.56
C ASN A 463 -21.85 -22.81 29.55
N THR A 464 -22.85 -22.05 29.12
CA THR A 464 -23.42 -20.92 29.89
C THR A 464 -23.91 -21.35 31.26
N SER A 465 -24.43 -22.56 31.41
CA SER A 465 -24.94 -23.08 32.69
C SER A 465 -23.81 -23.28 33.73
N LEU A 466 -22.78 -24.06 33.39
CA LEU A 466 -21.63 -24.30 34.28
C LEU A 466 -20.83 -23.02 34.53
N PHE A 467 -20.69 -22.16 33.51
CA PHE A 467 -20.00 -20.87 33.64
C PHE A 467 -20.74 -19.91 34.58
N ARG A 468 -22.08 -19.87 34.52
CA ARG A 468 -22.95 -19.11 35.42
C ARG A 468 -22.81 -19.58 36.87
N GLU A 469 -22.76 -20.90 37.10
CA GLU A 469 -22.55 -21.49 38.43
C GLU A 469 -21.14 -21.16 38.97
N TYR A 470 -20.09 -21.42 38.19
CA TYR A 470 -18.70 -21.15 38.59
C TYR A 470 -18.43 -19.66 38.88
N CYS A 471 -19.05 -18.76 38.11
CA CYS A 471 -19.00 -17.31 38.38
C CYS A 471 -19.76 -16.93 39.66
N ARG A 472 -20.92 -17.57 39.92
CA ARG A 472 -21.70 -17.36 41.16
C ARG A 472 -20.96 -17.86 42.40
N GLU A 473 -20.35 -19.04 42.36
CA GLU A 473 -19.46 -19.53 43.42
C GLU A 473 -18.32 -18.54 43.68
N THR A 474 -17.69 -18.06 42.61
CA THR A 474 -16.56 -17.11 42.70
C THR A 474 -16.99 -15.78 43.31
N ALA A 475 -18.21 -15.29 43.02
CA ALA A 475 -18.80 -14.12 43.67
C ALA A 475 -19.05 -14.35 45.17
N ILE A 476 -19.57 -15.53 45.56
CA ILE A 476 -19.78 -15.89 46.97
C ILE A 476 -18.44 -15.98 47.72
N LEU A 477 -17.43 -16.64 47.14
CA LEU A 477 -16.08 -16.73 47.70
C LEU A 477 -15.44 -15.36 47.87
N TYR A 478 -15.52 -14.50 46.85
CA TYR A 478 -15.06 -13.12 46.90
C TYR A 478 -15.69 -12.37 48.08
N ILE A 479 -17.02 -12.46 48.23
CA ILE A 479 -17.75 -11.77 49.31
C ILE A 479 -17.31 -12.32 50.67
N ASN A 480 -17.24 -13.64 50.85
CA ASN A 480 -16.88 -14.26 52.12
C ASN A 480 -15.46 -13.87 52.59
N LEU A 481 -14.50 -13.76 51.67
CA LEU A 481 -13.11 -13.38 51.99
C LEU A 481 -12.92 -11.86 52.15
N TYR A 482 -13.62 -11.05 51.33
CA TYR A 482 -13.34 -9.62 51.15
C TYR A 482 -14.61 -8.75 51.22
N THR A 483 -15.54 -9.09 52.12
CA THR A 483 -16.81 -8.38 52.40
C THR A 483 -16.69 -6.85 52.37
N TRP A 484 -15.61 -6.34 52.97
CA TRP A 484 -15.27 -4.94 53.16
C TRP A 484 -14.78 -4.20 51.90
N TYR A 485 -14.57 -4.89 50.78
CA TYR A 485 -14.20 -4.30 49.49
C TYR A 485 -15.27 -4.57 48.42
N TYR A 486 -16.00 -3.53 48.04
CA TYR A 486 -17.01 -3.62 46.98
C TYR A 486 -16.40 -4.01 45.63
N MET A 487 -17.00 -4.99 44.95
CA MET A 487 -16.60 -5.38 43.59
C MET A 487 -16.59 -4.17 42.65
N PRO A 488 -15.57 -3.99 41.79
CA PRO A 488 -15.62 -3.03 40.69
C PRO A 488 -16.73 -3.39 39.68
N SER A 489 -17.33 -2.39 39.04
CA SER A 489 -18.42 -2.58 38.05
C SER A 489 -18.10 -3.62 36.98
N SER A 490 -16.86 -3.68 36.47
CA SER A 490 -16.41 -4.69 35.50
C SER A 490 -16.38 -6.11 36.07
N VAL A 491 -15.95 -6.29 37.32
CA VAL A 491 -15.90 -7.60 38.01
C VAL A 491 -17.31 -8.07 38.33
N HIS A 492 -18.17 -7.17 38.81
CA HIS A 492 -19.59 -7.43 39.00
C HIS A 492 -20.30 -7.81 37.69
N LYS A 493 -20.03 -7.07 36.58
CA LYS A 493 -20.54 -7.40 35.24
C LYS A 493 -20.09 -8.80 34.79
N LEU A 494 -18.81 -9.13 34.98
CA LEU A 494 -18.27 -10.45 34.64
C LEU A 494 -18.91 -11.58 35.46
N LEU A 495 -18.97 -11.45 36.78
CA LEU A 495 -19.40 -12.54 37.66
C LEU A 495 -20.92 -12.76 37.69
N LEU A 496 -21.73 -11.71 37.56
CA LEU A 496 -23.19 -11.81 37.76
C LEU A 496 -24.02 -11.62 36.49
N HIS A 497 -23.43 -11.12 35.40
CA HIS A 497 -24.10 -10.93 34.09
C HIS A 497 -23.30 -11.57 32.94
N GLY A 498 -22.12 -12.14 33.22
CA GLY A 498 -21.20 -12.61 32.19
C GLY A 498 -21.75 -13.77 31.37
N ALA A 499 -22.46 -14.70 32.03
CA ALA A 499 -23.10 -15.82 31.36
C ALA A 499 -24.20 -15.35 30.39
N ASP A 500 -25.09 -14.45 30.83
CA ASP A 500 -26.18 -13.90 29.99
C ASP A 500 -25.65 -13.15 28.77
N ILE A 501 -24.53 -12.43 28.92
CA ILE A 501 -23.88 -11.77 27.79
C ILE A 501 -23.32 -12.79 26.81
N CYS A 502 -22.67 -13.87 27.27
CA CYS A 502 -22.19 -14.93 26.38
C CYS A 502 -23.34 -15.64 25.66
N GLU A 503 -24.42 -15.92 26.38
CA GLU A 503 -25.67 -16.52 25.89
C GLU A 503 -26.33 -15.65 24.80
N SER A 504 -26.27 -14.33 24.93
CA SER A 504 -26.87 -13.39 23.96
C SER A 504 -26.23 -13.36 22.57
N PHE A 505 -25.02 -13.90 22.38
CA PHE A 505 -24.36 -14.00 21.06
C PHE A 505 -24.52 -15.36 20.38
N SER A 506 -25.31 -16.26 20.97
CA SER A 506 -25.72 -17.56 20.41
C SER A 506 -24.55 -18.45 19.94
N PHE A 507 -24.12 -18.30 18.69
CA PHE A 507 -23.11 -19.13 18.03
C PHE A 507 -21.74 -18.45 17.87
N ILE A 508 -21.59 -17.18 18.29
CA ILE A 508 -20.31 -16.46 18.19
C ILE A 508 -19.58 -16.50 19.55
N PRO A 509 -18.40 -17.14 19.66
CA PRO A 509 -17.59 -17.12 20.87
C PRO A 509 -17.23 -15.70 21.33
N ILE A 510 -17.49 -15.39 22.61
CA ILE A 510 -17.24 -14.04 23.17
C ILE A 510 -15.78 -13.58 23.04
N GLY A 511 -14.82 -14.53 23.00
CA GLY A 511 -13.41 -14.25 22.77
C GLY A 511 -13.08 -13.74 21.35
N MET A 512 -13.86 -14.13 20.34
CA MET A 512 -13.74 -13.62 18.96
C MET A 512 -14.25 -12.18 18.84
N LEU A 513 -15.21 -11.78 19.68
CA LEU A 513 -15.82 -10.45 19.73
C LEU A 513 -14.96 -9.39 20.47
N SER A 514 -13.71 -9.71 20.81
CA SER A 514 -12.83 -8.88 21.65
C SER A 514 -12.27 -7.64 20.93
N GLU A 515 -12.15 -6.56 21.70
CA GLU A 515 -11.52 -5.30 21.33
C GLU A 515 -10.01 -5.41 21.01
N GLU A 516 -9.31 -6.45 21.50
CA GLU A 516 -7.84 -6.55 21.40
C GLU A 516 -7.32 -6.52 19.95
N ALA A 517 -8.05 -7.15 19.02
CA ALA A 517 -7.70 -7.13 17.61
C ALA A 517 -7.73 -5.70 17.03
N SER A 518 -8.71 -4.89 17.44
CA SER A 518 -8.81 -3.48 17.06
C SER A 518 -7.75 -2.63 17.76
N GLU A 519 -7.51 -2.85 19.06
CA GLU A 519 -6.50 -2.09 19.81
C GLU A 519 -5.09 -2.33 19.25
N ALA A 520 -4.76 -3.57 18.87
CA ALA A 520 -3.49 -3.92 18.23
C ALA A 520 -3.22 -3.12 16.94
N ARG A 521 -4.26 -2.79 16.16
CA ARG A 521 -4.14 -1.97 14.93
C ARG A 521 -3.64 -0.54 15.20
N ASN A 522 -3.67 -0.05 16.43
CA ASN A 522 -3.03 1.23 16.79
C ASN A 522 -1.50 1.18 16.66
N LYS A 523 -0.88 -0.01 16.82
CA LYS A 523 0.55 -0.22 16.56
C LYS A 523 0.84 -0.11 15.06
N ASP A 524 0.02 -0.79 14.25
CA ASP A 524 0.13 -0.78 12.80
C ASP A 524 -0.12 0.63 12.24
N PHE A 525 -1.12 1.35 12.75
CA PHE A 525 -1.38 2.75 12.36
C PHE A 525 -0.14 3.63 12.55
N ARG A 526 0.57 3.50 13.68
CA ARG A 526 1.82 4.25 13.94
C ARG A 526 2.91 3.86 12.94
N ASN A 527 3.11 2.56 12.69
CA ASN A 527 4.12 2.05 11.77
C ASN A 527 3.84 2.47 10.32
N VAL A 528 2.62 2.27 9.84
CA VAL A 528 2.12 2.69 8.51
C VAL A 528 2.26 4.20 8.34
N ARG A 529 1.82 4.98 9.34
CA ARG A 529 2.00 6.43 9.34
C ARG A 529 3.46 6.84 9.34
N LEU A 530 4.40 6.07 9.90
CA LEU A 530 5.82 6.42 9.85
C LEU A 530 6.48 6.02 8.51
N ALA A 531 6.35 4.77 8.08
CA ALA A 531 7.16 4.19 7.00
C ALA A 531 6.45 4.04 5.64
N HIS A 532 5.11 4.02 5.59
CA HIS A 532 4.36 3.63 4.37
C HIS A 532 3.52 4.74 3.74
N THR A 533 3.68 6.00 4.15
CA THR A 533 2.85 7.14 3.71
C THR A 533 3.67 8.31 3.14
N ARG A 534 3.17 8.94 2.08
CA ARG A 534 3.83 10.09 1.43
C ARG A 534 3.77 11.35 2.30
N LYS A 535 4.94 11.91 2.63
CA LYS A 535 5.10 13.12 3.46
C LYS A 535 4.94 14.44 2.70
N ILE A 536 3.95 14.49 1.81
CA ILE A 536 3.66 15.67 0.97
C ILE A 536 2.44 16.48 1.42
N GLY A 537 1.64 15.96 2.35
CA GLY A 537 0.46 16.64 2.88
C GLY A 537 -0.39 15.75 3.79
N ARG A 538 -1.29 16.35 4.57
CA ARG A 538 -2.18 15.63 5.52
C ARG A 538 -3.17 14.73 4.78
N VAL A 539 -3.88 15.29 3.80
CA VAL A 539 -4.81 14.55 2.91
C VAL A 539 -4.13 13.33 2.31
N GLN A 540 -2.92 13.49 1.75
CA GLN A 540 -2.22 12.38 1.11
C GLN A 540 -1.73 11.34 2.12
N THR A 541 -1.27 11.75 3.31
CA THR A 541 -0.93 10.84 4.40
C THR A 541 -2.14 10.02 4.81
N ASN A 542 -3.30 10.66 4.99
CA ASN A 542 -4.55 10.01 5.40
C ASN A 542 -5.04 8.99 4.35
N LEU A 543 -4.99 9.34 3.06
CA LEU A 543 -5.31 8.43 1.96
C LEU A 543 -4.33 7.24 1.86
N ASP A 544 -3.03 7.46 2.13
CA ASP A 544 -2.05 6.37 2.12
C ASP A 544 -2.22 5.41 3.32
N ILE A 545 -2.68 5.91 4.48
CA ILE A 545 -3.02 5.06 5.64
C ILE A 545 -4.22 4.17 5.31
N ILE A 546 -5.33 4.74 4.83
CA ILE A 546 -6.56 3.96 4.61
C ILE A 546 -6.37 2.89 3.53
N HIS A 547 -5.67 3.21 2.44
CA HIS A 547 -5.33 2.24 1.40
C HIS A 547 -4.45 1.10 1.93
N ASN A 548 -3.46 1.39 2.78
CA ASN A 548 -2.66 0.36 3.41
C ASN A 548 -3.50 -0.53 4.36
N PHE A 549 -4.40 0.10 5.12
CA PHE A 549 -5.31 -0.61 6.02
C PHE A 549 -6.23 -1.57 5.25
N LEU A 550 -6.94 -1.08 4.21
CA LEU A 550 -7.81 -1.88 3.35
C LEU A 550 -7.12 -3.15 2.81
N ILE A 551 -5.90 -3.03 2.27
CA ILE A 551 -5.15 -4.19 1.75
C ILE A 551 -4.66 -5.11 2.87
N SER A 552 -4.25 -4.56 4.01
CA SER A 552 -3.74 -5.39 5.11
C SER A 552 -4.84 -6.21 5.78
N SER A 553 -6.10 -5.76 5.72
CA SER A 553 -7.31 -6.48 6.15
C SER A 553 -8.13 -7.11 5.01
N ASP A 554 -7.65 -7.09 3.77
CA ASP A 554 -8.35 -7.70 2.63
C ASP A 554 -8.43 -9.22 2.81
N PRO A 555 -9.64 -9.85 2.80
CA PRO A 555 -9.81 -11.28 3.08
C PRO A 555 -8.96 -12.17 2.16
N PHE A 556 -9.17 -12.09 0.84
CA PHE A 556 -8.46 -12.85 -0.18
C PHE A 556 -6.92 -12.73 -0.07
N ILE A 557 -6.39 -11.50 0.03
CA ILE A 557 -4.94 -11.29 0.18
C ILE A 557 -4.46 -11.77 1.56
N THR A 558 -5.32 -11.86 2.57
CA THR A 558 -4.98 -12.40 3.89
C THR A 558 -4.98 -13.93 3.94
N HIS A 559 -5.89 -14.61 3.24
CA HIS A 559 -5.81 -16.06 3.04
C HIS A 559 -4.49 -16.46 2.37
N ILE A 560 -4.08 -15.70 1.35
CA ILE A 560 -2.87 -15.97 0.54
C ILE A 560 -1.55 -15.65 1.28
N LYS A 561 -1.58 -14.88 2.38
CA LYS A 561 -0.37 -14.61 3.19
C LYS A 561 0.13 -15.90 3.86
N PRO A 562 1.46 -16.07 4.05
CA PRO A 562 1.99 -17.15 4.89
C PRO A 562 1.36 -17.09 6.30
N LYS A 563 0.61 -18.14 6.65
CA LYS A 563 -0.07 -18.27 7.95
C LYS A 563 0.97 -18.64 9.02
N PHE A 564 1.14 -17.82 10.06
CA PHE A 564 2.00 -18.14 11.20
C PHE A 564 1.19 -18.88 12.28
N VAL A 565 1.38 -20.20 12.38
CA VAL A 565 0.74 -21.02 13.41
C VAL A 565 1.32 -20.65 14.78
N ARG A 566 0.45 -20.21 15.70
CA ARG A 566 0.81 -20.02 17.10
C ARG A 566 0.54 -21.30 17.87
N SER A 567 1.47 -21.73 18.71
CA SER A 567 1.23 -22.80 19.69
C SER A 567 0.01 -22.44 20.56
N GLN A 568 -0.99 -23.34 20.61
CA GLN A 568 -2.09 -23.20 21.55
C GLN A 568 -1.55 -23.18 22.98
N LYS A 569 -2.11 -22.31 23.83
CA LYS A 569 -1.74 -22.27 25.25
C LYS A 569 -2.60 -23.27 26.01
N LYS A 570 -1.95 -24.12 26.81
CA LYS A 570 -2.65 -25.06 27.70
C LYS A 570 -3.56 -24.28 28.67
N LEU A 571 -4.85 -24.58 28.64
CA LEU A 571 -5.83 -24.05 29.59
C LEU A 571 -5.72 -24.78 30.94
N PHE A 572 -6.27 -24.17 32.00
CA PHE A 572 -6.54 -24.87 33.25
C PHE A 572 -7.62 -25.95 33.02
N PRO A 573 -7.56 -27.12 33.68
CA PRO A 573 -8.57 -28.17 33.54
C PRO A 573 -10.00 -27.67 33.80
N GLU A 574 -10.16 -26.77 34.77
CA GLU A 574 -11.44 -26.13 35.09
C GLU A 574 -11.92 -25.20 33.96
N ALA A 575 -11.02 -24.52 33.25
CA ALA A 575 -11.39 -23.68 32.11
C ALA A 575 -11.81 -24.52 30.90
N SER A 576 -11.15 -25.66 30.67
CA SER A 576 -11.58 -26.63 29.65
C SER A 576 -12.96 -27.23 29.96
N ALA A 577 -13.28 -27.50 31.24
CA ALA A 577 -14.59 -28.02 31.64
C ALA A 577 -15.76 -27.03 31.49
N LEU A 578 -15.48 -25.72 31.34
CA LEU A 578 -16.47 -24.67 31.11
C LEU A 578 -16.71 -24.38 29.61
N ILE A 579 -15.95 -25.02 28.72
CA ILE A 579 -16.01 -24.86 27.26
C ILE A 579 -16.78 -26.03 26.64
N LEU A 580 -17.49 -25.78 25.54
CA LEU A 580 -18.11 -26.82 24.73
C LEU A 580 -17.06 -27.42 23.77
N ASN A 581 -16.88 -28.73 23.83
CA ASN A 581 -15.99 -29.49 22.93
C ASN A 581 -16.56 -29.54 21.51
N ASN A 582 -16.35 -28.47 20.73
CA ASN A 582 -16.61 -28.48 19.28
C ASN A 582 -15.40 -29.08 18.54
N GLU A 583 -15.43 -30.39 18.30
CA GLU A 583 -14.49 -31.08 17.40
C GLU A 583 -14.62 -30.56 15.94
N LEU A 584 -15.80 -30.01 15.59
CA LEU A 584 -16.22 -29.45 14.30
C LEU A 584 -15.47 -28.17 13.82
N LEU A 585 -14.38 -27.76 14.47
CA LEU A 585 -13.52 -26.64 14.03
C LEU A 585 -12.05 -27.05 13.87
N SER A 586 -11.75 -28.36 13.92
CA SER A 586 -10.38 -28.89 13.90
C SER A 586 -9.85 -29.15 12.49
N GLU A 587 -10.72 -29.56 11.56
CA GLU A 587 -10.35 -30.23 10.30
C GLU A 587 -9.53 -29.35 9.34
N GLU A 588 -9.69 -28.02 9.37
CA GLU A 588 -8.87 -27.11 8.55
C GLU A 588 -7.40 -26.99 8.99
N THR A 589 -7.05 -27.41 10.21
CA THR A 589 -5.70 -27.16 10.76
C THR A 589 -4.66 -28.25 10.47
N GLU A 590 -5.06 -29.44 10.04
CA GLU A 590 -4.12 -30.57 9.87
C GLU A 590 -3.36 -30.54 8.53
N ILE A 591 -3.91 -29.91 7.49
CA ILE A 591 -3.37 -29.89 6.10
C ILE A 591 -2.08 -29.03 5.95
N SER A 592 -1.43 -28.65 7.05
CA SER A 592 -0.22 -27.81 7.03
C SER A 592 0.92 -28.24 7.98
N GLN A 593 0.85 -29.45 8.56
CA GLN A 593 1.89 -29.93 9.50
C GLN A 593 3.12 -30.59 8.83
N GLU A 594 3.15 -30.76 7.51
CA GLU A 594 4.31 -31.35 6.84
C GLU A 594 5.48 -30.37 6.65
N ASN A 595 6.63 -30.73 7.25
CA ASN A 595 7.99 -30.34 6.87
C ASN A 595 8.43 -28.88 7.09
N VAL A 596 8.65 -28.52 8.36
CA VAL A 596 9.76 -27.62 8.74
C VAL A 596 10.62 -28.32 9.81
N ASP A 597 11.86 -28.67 9.47
CA ASP A 597 12.83 -29.27 10.41
C ASP A 597 13.23 -28.26 11.49
N PRO A 598 13.15 -28.60 12.79
CA PRO A 598 13.51 -27.70 13.88
C PRO A 598 15.01 -27.36 14.00
N ASN A 599 15.90 -27.92 13.15
CA ASN A 599 17.36 -27.71 13.21
C ASN A 599 17.89 -26.59 12.28
N ILE A 600 17.15 -25.50 12.10
CA ILE A 600 17.69 -24.27 11.46
C ILE A 600 17.57 -23.11 12.45
N MET A 601 18.73 -22.56 12.84
CA MET A 601 18.91 -21.49 13.85
C MET A 601 18.46 -20.10 13.37
#